data_AF-A0A1I3G856-F1
#
_entry.id   AF-A0A1I3G856-F1
#
_cell.length_a   1.000
_cell.length_b   1.000
_cell.length_c   1.000
_cell.angle_alpha   90.00
_cell.angle_beta   90.00
_cell.angle_gamma   90.00
#
_symmetry.space_group_name_H-M   'P 1'
#
loop_
_entity.id
_entity.type
_entity.pdbx_description
1 polymer ?
#
loop_
_entity_poly.entity_id
_entity_poly.type
_entity_poly.pdbx_seq_one_letter_code
_entity_poly.pdbx_strand_id
1 'polypeptide(L)'
;MFERFGNLDTADAINKVAEEIKATGDEEKLKALCEENGIDQEDAEDYMDGVLDELVTPLSAALGKLRAEEAYLKLGGILTDWVDELRNECINDEKMQQAVRSSSKELAGYIAALAENGYENRCVVSPAIVKQTKTINKLLNGHEFSIGVPDKATRLQLMKDYYLS
;
A
#
# COMPACT_ATOMS: atom_id res chain seq x y z
N MET A 1 -8.56 -9.06 7.04
CA MET A 1 -7.30 -8.29 7.26
C MET A 1 -7.42 -7.60 8.60
N PHE A 2 -6.38 -7.61 9.45
CA PHE A 2 -6.41 -7.02 10.79
C PHE A 2 -7.49 -7.58 11.74
N GLU A 3 -7.75 -8.88 11.66
CA GLU A 3 -8.79 -9.58 12.43
C GLU A 3 -8.31 -10.08 13.79
N ARG A 4 -7.02 -10.42 13.94
CA ARG A 4 -6.46 -11.02 15.15
C ARG A 4 -6.02 -9.97 16.17
N PHE A 5 -5.28 -8.96 15.72
CA PHE A 5 -4.64 -7.93 16.54
C PHE A 5 -5.20 -6.53 16.28
N GLY A 6 -6.06 -6.37 15.27
CA GLY A 6 -6.61 -5.07 14.86
C GLY A 6 -5.64 -4.26 14.00
N ASN A 7 -6.13 -3.15 13.45
CA ASN A 7 -5.32 -2.23 12.65
C ASN A 7 -4.52 -1.32 13.58
N LEU A 8 -3.35 -1.79 14.00
CA LEU A 8 -2.48 -1.07 14.92
C LEU A 8 -2.01 0.23 14.26
N ASP A 9 -2.15 1.34 15.00
CA ASP A 9 -2.07 2.68 14.44
C ASP A 9 -0.62 3.17 14.22
N THR A 10 0.33 2.63 14.99
CA THR A 10 1.73 3.07 15.00
C THR A 10 2.71 1.90 15.10
N ALA A 11 4.00 2.13 14.79
CA ALA A 11 5.05 1.16 15.05
C ALA A 11 5.15 0.82 16.55
N ASP A 12 5.07 1.82 17.43
CA ASP A 12 5.07 1.61 18.89
C ASP A 12 3.92 0.71 19.35
N ALA A 13 2.74 0.82 18.72
CA ALA A 13 1.60 -0.05 19.04
C ALA A 13 1.89 -1.51 18.65
N ILE A 14 2.56 -1.74 17.52
CA ILE A 14 3.01 -3.08 17.09
C ILE A 14 4.07 -3.60 18.07
N ASN A 15 5.10 -2.81 18.36
CA ASN A 15 6.19 -3.20 19.25
C ASN A 15 5.69 -3.52 20.67
N LYS A 16 4.73 -2.76 21.20
CA LYS A 16 4.12 -3.05 22.50
C LYS A 16 3.40 -4.40 22.51
N VAL A 17 2.63 -4.71 21.47
CA VAL A 17 1.96 -6.02 21.37
C VAL A 17 3.01 -7.14 21.22
N ALA A 18 4.08 -6.90 20.46
CA ALA A 18 5.19 -7.83 20.30
C ALA A 18 5.91 -8.12 21.64
N GLU A 19 6.18 -7.09 22.45
CA GLU A 19 6.77 -7.22 23.79
C GLU A 19 5.90 -8.06 24.72
N GLU A 20 4.59 -7.82 24.73
CA GLU A 20 3.62 -8.59 25.53
C GLU A 20 3.61 -10.07 25.12
N ILE A 21 3.71 -10.36 23.82
CA ILE A 21 3.79 -11.74 23.29
C ILE A 21 5.14 -12.38 23.65
N LYS A 22 6.26 -11.67 23.45
CA LYS A 22 7.62 -12.14 23.76
C LYS A 22 7.77 -12.48 25.25
N ALA A 23 7.17 -11.69 26.14
CA ALA A 23 7.15 -11.98 27.58
C ALA A 23 6.49 -13.33 27.94
N THR A 24 5.62 -13.85 27.09
CA THR A 24 5.01 -15.18 27.23
C THR A 24 5.75 -16.29 26.48
N GLY A 25 6.76 -15.95 25.66
CA GLY A 25 7.51 -16.92 24.84
C GLY A 25 6.69 -17.55 23.71
N ASP A 26 5.62 -16.90 23.25
CA ASP A 26 4.69 -17.43 22.24
C ASP A 26 5.09 -16.98 20.82
N GLU A 27 6.08 -17.69 20.25
CA GLU A 27 6.64 -17.37 18.93
C GLU A 27 5.60 -17.49 17.80
N GLU A 28 4.71 -18.48 17.87
CA GLU A 28 3.63 -18.66 16.88
C GLU A 28 2.68 -17.46 16.86
N LYS A 29 2.34 -16.92 18.04
CA LYS A 29 1.53 -15.70 18.12
C LYS A 29 2.28 -14.47 17.62
N LEU A 30 3.60 -14.40 17.78
CA LEU A 30 4.42 -13.32 17.23
C LEU A 30 4.51 -13.40 15.70
N LYS A 31 4.67 -14.60 15.14
CA LYS A 31 4.58 -14.86 13.69
C LYS A 31 3.22 -14.48 13.14
N ALA A 32 2.13 -14.76 13.87
CA ALA A 32 0.79 -14.33 13.50
C ALA A 32 0.62 -12.80 13.50
N LEU A 33 1.27 -12.08 14.42
CA LEU A 33 1.31 -10.61 14.43
C LEU A 33 2.03 -10.07 13.19
N CYS A 34 3.16 -10.70 12.83
CA CYS A 34 3.95 -10.32 11.65
C CYS A 34 3.19 -10.55 10.35
N GLU A 35 2.60 -11.74 10.17
CA GLU A 35 1.77 -12.10 9.02
C GLU A 35 0.65 -11.07 8.79
N GLU A 36 -0.10 -10.73 9.85
CA GLU A 36 -1.21 -9.80 9.75
C GLU A 36 -0.79 -8.36 9.41
N ASN A 37 0.45 -7.99 9.76
CA ASN A 37 1.02 -6.67 9.49
C ASN A 37 1.94 -6.63 8.26
N GLY A 38 2.03 -7.72 7.48
CA GLY A 38 2.87 -7.80 6.28
C GLY A 38 4.37 -7.70 6.55
N ILE A 39 4.79 -8.11 7.75
CA ILE A 39 6.18 -8.20 8.21
C ILE A 39 6.69 -9.61 7.91
N ASP A 40 7.99 -9.77 7.68
CA ASP A 40 8.57 -11.09 7.47
C ASP A 40 8.44 -11.94 8.73
N GLN A 41 8.22 -13.24 8.58
CA GLN A 41 8.17 -14.14 9.74
C GLN A 41 9.57 -14.35 10.33
N GLU A 42 10.64 -14.16 9.53
CA GLU A 42 12.03 -14.18 10.03
C GLU A 42 12.26 -13.06 11.06
N ASP A 43 11.64 -11.88 10.89
CA ASP A 43 11.74 -10.78 11.87
C ASP A 43 11.14 -11.17 13.23
N ALA A 44 10.15 -12.07 13.26
CA ALA A 44 9.58 -12.58 14.51
C ALA A 44 10.59 -13.48 15.26
N GLU A 45 11.31 -14.33 14.53
CA GLU A 45 12.32 -15.24 15.09
C GLU A 45 13.51 -14.43 15.63
N ASP A 46 14.04 -13.50 14.82
CA ASP A 46 15.14 -12.61 15.22
C ASP A 46 14.77 -11.75 16.43
N TYR A 47 13.53 -11.23 16.48
CA TYR A 47 13.06 -10.50 17.66
C TYR A 47 12.92 -11.42 18.88
N MET A 48 12.40 -12.64 18.74
CA MET A 48 12.26 -13.59 19.86
C MET A 48 13.62 -13.95 20.45
N ASP A 49 14.62 -14.19 19.60
CA ASP A 49 15.99 -14.54 19.98
C ASP A 49 16.81 -13.35 20.51
N GLY A 50 16.25 -12.13 20.42
CA GLY A 50 16.89 -10.90 20.89
C GLY A 50 17.98 -10.38 19.95
N VAL A 51 17.94 -10.77 18.68
CA VAL A 51 18.76 -10.21 17.59
C VAL A 51 18.25 -8.80 17.23
N LEU A 52 16.93 -8.60 17.23
CA LEU A 52 16.30 -7.30 17.10
C LEU A 52 15.91 -6.71 18.47
N ASP A 53 16.21 -5.44 18.67
CA ASP A 53 15.80 -4.68 19.86
C ASP A 53 14.28 -4.37 19.86
N GLU A 54 13.71 -4.13 18.67
CA GLU A 54 12.30 -3.87 18.42
C GLU A 54 11.86 -4.69 17.21
N LEU A 55 10.59 -5.13 17.17
CA LEU A 55 10.08 -5.93 16.05
C LEU A 55 10.02 -5.11 14.75
N VAL A 56 9.57 -3.85 14.83
CA VAL A 56 9.45 -2.97 13.67
C VAL A 56 9.96 -1.56 13.94
N THR A 57 10.44 -0.93 12.87
CA THR A 57 10.67 0.51 12.80
C THR A 57 9.43 1.20 12.19
N PRO A 58 9.29 2.53 12.28
CA PRO A 58 8.24 3.27 11.56
C PRO A 58 8.18 2.94 10.07
N LEU A 59 9.34 2.84 9.41
CA LEU A 59 9.43 2.48 8.00
C LEU A 59 8.95 1.05 7.75
N SER A 60 9.45 0.04 8.47
CA SER A 60 9.06 -1.34 8.22
C SER A 60 7.59 -1.60 8.56
N ALA A 61 7.04 -0.92 9.58
CA ALA A 61 5.63 -0.97 9.91
C ALA A 61 4.73 -0.39 8.80
N ALA A 62 5.13 0.73 8.20
CA ALA A 62 4.43 1.34 7.08
C ALA A 62 4.49 0.47 5.81
N LEU A 63 5.68 -0.03 5.47
CA LEU A 63 5.87 -0.90 4.30
C LEU A 63 5.14 -2.23 4.47
N GLY A 64 5.15 -2.81 5.67
CA GLY A 64 4.40 -4.02 5.99
C GLY A 64 2.90 -3.81 5.80
N LYS A 65 2.35 -2.69 6.29
CA LYS A 65 0.95 -2.34 6.05
C LYS A 65 0.61 -2.34 4.56
N LEU A 66 1.42 -1.66 3.75
CA LEU A 66 1.20 -1.58 2.30
C LEU A 66 1.24 -2.97 1.65
N ARG A 67 2.13 -3.86 2.08
CA ARG A 67 2.16 -5.25 1.59
C ARG A 67 0.88 -6.01 1.94
N ALA A 68 0.42 -5.90 3.19
CA ALA A 68 -0.79 -6.55 3.65
C ALA A 68 -2.03 -6.02 2.88
N GLU A 69 -2.12 -4.70 2.69
CA GLU A 69 -3.25 -4.06 2.00
C GLU A 69 -3.22 -4.40 0.50
N GLU A 70 -2.04 -4.36 -0.12
CA GLU A 70 -1.87 -4.74 -1.53
C GLU A 70 -2.29 -6.18 -1.79
N ALA A 71 -1.84 -7.11 -0.94
CA ALA A 71 -2.20 -8.52 -1.04
C ALA A 71 -3.70 -8.75 -0.83
N TYR A 72 -4.30 -8.06 0.14
CA TYR A 72 -5.74 -8.13 0.41
C TYR A 72 -6.57 -7.61 -0.78
N LEU A 73 -6.18 -6.48 -1.35
CA LEU A 73 -6.83 -5.85 -2.50
C LEU A 73 -6.54 -6.56 -3.83
N LYS A 74 -5.58 -7.50 -3.85
CA LYS A 74 -5.13 -8.23 -5.04
C LYS A 74 -4.72 -7.27 -6.16
N LEU A 75 -4.00 -6.21 -5.81
CA LEU A 75 -3.54 -5.24 -6.81
C LEU A 75 -2.54 -5.91 -7.76
N GLY A 76 -2.49 -5.38 -8.99
CA GLY A 76 -1.56 -5.83 -9.99
C GLY A 76 -1.45 -4.85 -11.15
N GLY A 77 -0.43 -5.06 -11.99
CA GLY A 77 -0.13 -4.15 -13.10
C GLY A 77 0.13 -2.73 -12.61
N ILE A 78 -0.47 -1.75 -13.28
CA ILE A 78 -0.22 -0.33 -13.00
C ILE A 78 -0.58 0.09 -11.56
N LEU A 79 -1.47 -0.64 -10.88
CA LEU A 79 -1.82 -0.34 -9.49
C LEU A 79 -0.64 -0.60 -8.56
N THR A 80 0.14 -1.67 -8.79
CA THR A 80 1.37 -1.98 -8.04
C THR A 80 2.42 -0.91 -8.25
N ASP A 81 2.59 -0.40 -9.47
CA ASP A 81 3.52 0.72 -9.75
C ASP A 81 3.19 1.95 -8.90
N TRP A 82 1.90 2.23 -8.66
CA TRP A 82 1.47 3.34 -7.80
C TRP A 82 1.75 3.09 -6.31
N VAL A 83 1.65 1.83 -5.86
CA VAL A 83 2.07 1.45 -4.50
C VAL A 83 3.58 1.61 -4.34
N ASP A 84 4.36 1.24 -5.36
CA ASP A 84 5.82 1.40 -5.34
C ASP A 84 6.25 2.87 -5.27
N GLU A 85 5.52 3.78 -5.92
CA GLU A 85 5.72 5.22 -5.73
C GLU A 85 5.47 5.64 -4.28
N LEU A 86 4.41 5.14 -3.64
CA LEU A 86 4.11 5.42 -2.22
C LEU A 86 5.19 4.84 -1.28
N ARG A 87 5.69 3.63 -1.57
CA ARG A 87 6.81 3.03 -0.81
C ARG A 87 8.05 3.91 -0.87
N ASN A 88 8.36 4.45 -2.06
CA ASN A 88 9.47 5.37 -2.22
C ASN A 88 9.28 6.66 -1.41
N GLU A 89 8.06 7.20 -1.33
CA GLU A 89 7.80 8.36 -0.47
C GLU A 89 7.97 8.00 1.02
N CYS A 90 7.53 6.81 1.47
CA CYS A 90 7.80 6.34 2.83
C CYS A 90 9.31 6.26 3.14
N ILE A 91 10.13 5.79 2.21
CA ILE A 91 11.59 5.72 2.41
C ILE A 91 12.20 7.11 2.64
N ASN A 92 11.62 8.16 2.05
CA ASN A 92 12.17 9.51 2.06
C ASN A 92 11.56 10.44 3.12
N ASP A 93 10.37 10.15 3.64
CA ASP A 93 9.63 11.03 4.56
C ASP A 93 9.02 10.26 5.74
N GLU A 94 9.50 10.55 6.95
CA GLU A 94 9.01 9.95 8.19
C GLU A 94 7.53 10.27 8.46
N LYS A 95 7.05 11.46 8.06
CA LYS A 95 5.62 11.79 8.20
C LYS A 95 4.76 10.91 7.30
N MET A 96 5.27 10.58 6.11
CA MET A 96 4.60 9.64 5.22
C MET A 96 4.56 8.24 5.82
N GLN A 97 5.63 7.78 6.47
CA GLN A 97 5.64 6.48 7.17
C GLN A 97 4.53 6.42 8.24
N GLN A 98 4.46 7.44 9.09
CA GLN A 98 3.46 7.53 10.16
C GLN A 98 2.04 7.60 9.59
N ALA A 99 1.82 8.43 8.57
CA ALA A 99 0.52 8.58 7.91
C ALA A 99 0.06 7.30 7.21
N VAL A 100 0.97 6.59 6.53
CA VAL A 100 0.67 5.30 5.91
C VAL A 100 0.34 4.26 6.96
N ARG A 101 1.10 4.19 8.06
CA ARG A 101 0.84 3.24 9.16
C ARG A 101 -0.49 3.52 9.86
N SER A 102 -0.88 4.78 10.04
CA SER A 102 -2.11 5.15 10.74
C SER A 102 -3.34 4.37 10.27
N SER A 103 -4.14 3.90 11.21
CA SER A 103 -5.42 3.23 10.99
C SER A 103 -6.49 4.13 10.35
N SER A 104 -6.26 5.45 10.32
CA SER A 104 -7.17 6.44 9.73
C SER A 104 -7.11 6.52 8.20
N LYS A 105 -6.06 5.97 7.58
CA LYS A 105 -5.85 5.94 6.14
C LYS A 105 -5.65 4.51 5.67
N GLU A 106 -6.14 4.19 4.49
CA GLU A 106 -5.99 2.87 3.86
C GLU A 106 -5.55 3.01 2.41
N LEU A 107 -4.80 2.04 1.90
CA LEU A 107 -4.37 2.00 0.49
C LEU A 107 -5.55 2.06 -0.48
N ALA A 108 -6.69 1.43 -0.13
CA ALA A 108 -7.89 1.44 -0.96
C ALA A 108 -8.38 2.87 -1.26
N GLY A 109 -8.37 3.76 -0.26
CA GLY A 109 -8.78 5.15 -0.42
C GLY A 109 -7.81 5.96 -1.28
N TYR A 110 -6.50 5.72 -1.17
CA TYR A 110 -5.51 6.34 -2.06
C TYR A 110 -5.69 5.89 -3.52
N ILE A 111 -5.83 4.57 -3.74
CA ILE A 111 -6.07 4.02 -5.09
C ILE A 111 -7.39 4.55 -5.66
N ALA A 112 -8.44 4.69 -4.83
CA ALA A 112 -9.71 5.28 -5.24
C ALA A 112 -9.54 6.76 -5.68
N ALA A 113 -8.78 7.57 -4.94
CA ALA A 113 -8.52 8.96 -5.32
C ALA A 113 -7.80 9.06 -6.67
N LEU A 114 -6.82 8.18 -6.93
CA LEU A 114 -6.16 8.11 -8.24
C LEU A 114 -7.10 7.65 -9.36
N ALA A 115 -7.94 6.66 -9.09
CA ALA A 115 -8.89 6.13 -10.06
C ALA A 115 -9.94 7.19 -10.44
N GLU A 116 -10.47 7.92 -9.46
CA GLU A 116 -11.44 9.00 -9.69
C GLU A 116 -10.81 10.12 -10.52
N ASN A 117 -9.62 10.60 -10.12
CA ASN A 117 -8.90 11.62 -10.87
C ASN A 117 -8.59 11.17 -12.31
N GLY A 118 -8.15 9.92 -12.47
CA GLY A 118 -7.88 9.34 -13.78
C GLY A 118 -9.13 9.29 -14.65
N TYR A 119 -10.27 8.92 -14.07
CA TYR A 119 -11.55 8.92 -14.78
C TYR A 119 -11.94 10.35 -15.20
N GLU A 120 -11.93 11.32 -14.29
CA GLU A 120 -12.30 12.72 -14.58
C GLU A 120 -11.42 13.36 -15.66
N ASN A 121 -10.12 13.07 -15.64
CA ASN A 121 -9.12 13.69 -16.52
C ASN A 121 -8.68 12.79 -17.68
N ARG A 122 -9.46 11.76 -17.98
CA ARG A 122 -9.16 10.80 -19.06
C ARG A 122 -8.99 11.49 -20.41
N CYS A 123 -8.02 11.03 -21.19
CA CYS A 123 -7.77 11.55 -22.54
C CYS A 123 -8.43 10.67 -23.60
N VAL A 124 -9.03 11.31 -24.62
CA VAL A 124 -9.52 10.61 -25.80
C VAL A 124 -8.31 10.17 -26.64
N VAL A 125 -8.21 8.87 -26.88
CA VAL A 125 -7.14 8.28 -27.68
C VAL A 125 -7.37 8.62 -29.15
N SER A 126 -6.33 9.15 -29.82
CA SER A 126 -6.40 9.52 -31.24
C SER A 126 -6.95 8.37 -32.10
N PRO A 127 -7.90 8.63 -33.01
CA PRO A 127 -8.41 7.61 -33.93
C PRO A 127 -7.31 6.95 -34.77
N ALA A 128 -6.20 7.64 -35.02
CA ALA A 128 -5.04 7.08 -35.71
C ALA A 128 -4.36 5.96 -34.90
N ILE A 129 -4.29 6.09 -33.57
CA ILE A 129 -3.79 5.04 -32.67
C ILE A 129 -4.81 3.89 -32.62
N VAL A 130 -6.09 4.22 -32.43
CA VAL A 130 -7.17 3.21 -32.34
C VAL A 130 -7.17 2.29 -33.56
N LYS A 131 -7.03 2.82 -34.78
CA LYS A 131 -6.98 2.03 -36.02
C LYS A 131 -5.84 1.01 -36.08
N GLN A 132 -4.74 1.23 -35.35
CA GLN A 132 -3.61 0.29 -35.27
C GLN A 132 -3.86 -0.86 -34.29
N THR A 133 -4.88 -0.76 -33.44
CA THR A 133 -5.25 -1.82 -32.51
C THR A 133 -6.12 -2.89 -33.20
N LYS A 134 -5.96 -4.16 -32.80
CA LYS A 134 -6.81 -5.25 -33.32
C LYS A 134 -8.15 -5.32 -32.59
N THR A 135 -8.11 -5.47 -31.27
CA THR A 135 -9.30 -5.72 -30.45
C THR A 135 -10.10 -4.45 -30.21
N ILE A 136 -9.44 -3.36 -29.79
CA ILE A 136 -10.10 -2.09 -29.44
C ILE A 136 -10.83 -1.52 -30.66
N ASN A 137 -10.18 -1.41 -31.82
CA ASN A 137 -10.81 -0.94 -33.06
C ASN A 137 -12.05 -1.75 -33.44
N LYS A 138 -11.98 -3.08 -33.31
CA LYS A 138 -13.11 -3.97 -33.61
C LYS A 138 -14.29 -3.75 -32.65
N LEU A 139 -14.02 -3.56 -31.37
CA LEU A 139 -15.05 -3.44 -30.34
C LEU A 139 -15.71 -2.05 -30.31
N LEU A 140 -14.96 -0.99 -30.57
CA LEU A 140 -15.48 0.38 -30.48
C LEU A 140 -16.50 0.71 -31.56
N ASN A 141 -16.43 0.09 -32.74
CA ASN A 141 -17.39 0.31 -33.84
C ASN A 141 -17.70 1.81 -34.13
N GLY A 142 -16.70 2.68 -34.01
CA GLY A 142 -16.84 4.13 -34.21
C GLY A 142 -17.07 4.96 -32.94
N HIS A 143 -17.19 4.34 -31.76
CA HIS A 143 -17.22 5.04 -30.48
C HIS A 143 -15.82 5.48 -30.02
N GLU A 144 -15.79 6.50 -29.16
CA GLU A 144 -14.56 7.03 -28.59
C GLU A 144 -13.94 6.06 -27.58
N PHE A 145 -12.61 5.98 -27.59
CA PHE A 145 -11.83 5.27 -26.59
C PHE A 145 -11.04 6.26 -25.77
N SER A 146 -11.20 6.19 -24.45
CA SER A 146 -10.51 7.07 -23.50
C SER A 146 -9.70 6.25 -22.51
N ILE A 147 -8.55 6.78 -22.11
CA ILE A 147 -7.70 6.18 -21.07
C ILE A 147 -7.54 7.21 -19.95
N GLY A 148 -7.77 6.76 -18.71
CA GLY A 148 -7.68 7.58 -17.50
C GLY A 148 -6.59 7.08 -16.57
N VAL A 149 -5.40 7.62 -16.72
CA VAL A 149 -4.25 7.32 -15.85
C VAL A 149 -3.62 8.67 -15.49
N PRO A 150 -3.66 9.09 -14.21
CA PRO A 150 -3.00 10.33 -13.80
C PRO A 150 -1.50 10.24 -14.07
N ASP A 151 -0.87 11.36 -14.42
CA ASP A 151 0.59 11.41 -14.54
C ASP A 151 1.28 11.35 -13.16
N LYS A 152 2.59 11.15 -13.16
CA LYS A 152 3.37 11.00 -11.92
C LYS A 152 3.27 12.23 -11.00
N ALA A 153 3.26 13.43 -11.55
CA ALA A 153 3.17 14.66 -10.75
C ALA A 153 1.82 14.75 -10.03
N THR A 154 0.74 14.42 -10.73
CA THR A 154 -0.61 14.36 -10.19
C THR A 154 -0.74 13.28 -9.12
N ARG A 155 -0.18 12.08 -9.35
CA ARG A 155 -0.18 11.01 -8.34
C ARG A 155 0.55 11.40 -7.06
N LEU A 156 1.73 12.02 -7.17
CA LEU A 156 2.49 12.51 -6.02
C LEU A 156 1.72 13.58 -5.23
N GLN A 157 1.01 14.48 -5.91
CA GLN A 157 0.18 15.48 -5.25
C GLN A 157 -0.99 14.81 -4.51
N LEU A 158 -1.76 13.96 -5.18
CA LEU A 158 -2.89 13.24 -4.59
C LEU A 158 -2.48 12.35 -3.41
N MET A 159 -1.30 11.74 -3.49
CA MET A 159 -0.73 10.95 -2.41
C MET A 159 -0.54 11.79 -1.15
N LYS A 160 0.08 12.97 -1.29
CA LYS A 160 0.31 13.90 -0.18
C LYS A 160 -1.01 14.45 0.36
N ASP A 161 -1.92 14.84 -0.53
CA ASP A 161 -3.24 15.33 -0.15
C ASP A 161 -4.06 14.27 0.57
N TYR A 162 -3.87 12.99 0.26
CA TYR A 162 -4.60 11.91 0.93
C TYR A 162 -3.96 11.52 2.27
N TYR A 163 -2.65 11.27 2.30
CA TYR A 163 -1.99 10.75 3.50
C TYR A 163 -1.61 11.84 4.51
N LEU A 164 -1.25 13.04 4.05
CA LEU A 164 -0.74 14.11 4.93
C LEU A 164 -1.77 15.18 5.27
N SER A 165 -3.05 14.97 4.92
CA SER A 165 -4.18 15.85 5.29
C SER A 165 -4.55 15.76 6.76
#